data_AF-A0A2N8TQ91-F1
#
_entry.id   AF-A0A2N8TQ91-F1
#
_cell.length_a   1.000
_cell.length_b   1.000
_cell.length_c   1.000
_cell.angle_alpha   90.00
_cell.angle_beta   90.00
_cell.angle_gamma   90.00
#
_symmetry.space_group_name_H-M   'P 1'
#
loop_
_entity.id
_entity.type
_entity.pdbx_description
1 polymer ?
#
loop_
_entity_poly.entity_id
_entity_poly.type
_entity_poly.pdbx_seq_one_letter_code
_entity_poly.pdbx_strand_id
1 'polypeptide(L)'
;MTDPHPVTATDDCGCGGACRGGHDERLAPRPPHNPPGRTALEYRVGEYGSFLAALLDRLASPAYPALNRLTVRTPDDPAIGLLDATAVLGDLLTFHSERIADEAYIRTADEHRSLVLLGRLVGHRPRPGVAAATHLAYTLERDPRAEAQNVLIPRGARSHSVPASADEASLTFETARDLTARWDFNELKVRRRRPSLLTPQDLEKRSELFVAGTALSLQTGDRLLFVFGEGAGGERKLLPVAKTRVDRDDDITAISLPKSAPATLKEVLDEVRRWTAPPQPGEPGEEPPTPEVPNPRPVSRLIEDFEDQVLEPLRDDLDEVKTPERLAARLAEPLARLGEAQVLATPYEDVAAWFEQLEAVLGELAERALELAPARTDEEGASIGGRPSEGPSGLVAPTRRSRISTRPAPLKGDSRAAALEALGGVLPALRAT
;
A
#
# COMPACT_ATOMS: atom_id res chain seq x y z
N MET A 1 33.01 -60.26 23.24
CA MET A 1 32.31 -60.33 24.53
C MET A 1 31.03 -59.51 24.34
N THR A 2 30.04 -60.04 23.61
CA THR A 2 28.81 -60.71 24.15
C THR A 2 28.15 -59.83 25.21
N ASP A 3 26.90 -59.38 25.15
CA ASP A 3 25.66 -59.65 24.38
C ASP A 3 24.61 -58.66 25.01
N PRO A 4 23.30 -58.62 24.67
CA PRO A 4 22.65 -58.25 23.42
C PRO A 4 21.52 -57.19 23.63
N HIS A 5 21.08 -56.55 22.54
CA HIS A 5 19.77 -55.91 22.48
C HIS A 5 18.67 -56.98 22.44
N PRO A 6 17.59 -56.89 23.24
CA PRO A 6 16.44 -57.77 23.04
C PRO A 6 15.63 -57.27 21.82
N VAL A 7 15.68 -58.08 20.77
CA VAL A 7 14.64 -58.15 19.74
C VAL A 7 13.42 -58.78 20.38
N THR A 8 12.34 -58.01 20.58
CA THR A 8 11.04 -58.59 20.92
C THR A 8 10.18 -58.67 19.68
N ALA A 9 10.03 -59.91 19.23
CA ALA A 9 9.02 -60.51 18.37
C ALA A 9 7.88 -59.59 17.92
N THR A 10 7.79 -59.42 16.61
CA THR A 10 6.52 -59.24 15.90
C THR A 10 5.66 -60.48 16.11
N ASP A 11 4.74 -60.44 17.07
CA ASP A 11 3.62 -61.37 17.11
C ASP A 11 2.59 -60.94 16.05
N ASP A 12 2.64 -61.66 14.94
CA ASP A 12 1.68 -61.61 13.85
C ASP A 12 0.38 -62.28 14.34
N CYS A 13 -0.47 -61.52 15.04
CA CYS A 13 -1.82 -61.96 15.39
C CYS A 13 -2.81 -61.47 14.33
N GLY A 14 -3.29 -62.43 13.53
CA GLY A 14 -4.31 -62.28 12.48
C GLY A 14 -5.70 -61.93 13.02
N CYS A 15 -5.85 -60.73 13.57
CA CYS A 15 -7.13 -60.04 13.73
C CYS A 15 -7.08 -58.76 12.89
N GLY A 16 -8.00 -58.63 11.93
CA GLY A 16 -8.01 -57.52 10.98
C GLY A 16 -8.08 -56.17 11.71
N GLY A 17 -6.96 -55.43 11.70
CA GLY A 17 -6.86 -53.97 11.81
C GLY A 17 -7.37 -53.24 13.06
N ALA A 18 -8.25 -53.83 13.89
CA ALA A 18 -9.00 -53.10 14.91
C ALA A 18 -8.30 -53.02 16.29
N CYS A 19 -7.21 -53.76 16.52
CA CYS A 19 -6.60 -53.89 17.85
C CYS A 19 -5.27 -53.13 18.03
N ARG A 20 -4.92 -52.18 17.16
CA ARG A 20 -3.62 -51.44 17.27
C ARG A 20 -3.59 -50.31 18.32
N GLY A 21 -4.62 -50.18 19.15
CA GLY A 21 -4.64 -49.25 20.26
C GLY A 21 -5.40 -49.82 21.44
N GLY A 22 -4.74 -50.67 22.25
CA GLY A 22 -5.29 -51.05 23.54
C GLY A 22 -5.49 -49.81 24.40
N HIS A 23 -6.70 -49.59 24.89
CA HIS A 23 -6.94 -48.64 25.96
C HIS A 23 -6.35 -49.21 27.26
N ASP A 24 -5.68 -48.37 28.04
CA ASP A 24 -5.22 -48.69 29.39
C ASP A 24 -6.00 -47.82 30.37
N GLU A 25 -6.91 -48.42 31.14
CA GLU A 25 -7.73 -47.73 32.13
C GLU A 25 -6.95 -46.97 33.22
N ARG A 26 -5.65 -47.28 33.39
CA ARG A 26 -4.77 -46.61 34.35
C ARG A 26 -4.25 -45.28 33.81
N LEU A 27 -4.33 -45.05 32.50
CA LEU A 27 -3.90 -43.84 31.85
C LEU A 27 -5.09 -42.90 31.64
N ALA A 28 -4.91 -41.63 32.02
CA ALA A 28 -5.89 -40.61 31.68
C ALA A 28 -5.91 -40.39 30.15
N PRO A 29 -7.08 -40.08 29.55
CA PRO A 29 -7.16 -39.66 28.16
C PRO A 29 -6.19 -38.50 27.90
N ARG A 30 -5.55 -38.51 26.73
CA ARG A 30 -4.65 -37.42 26.35
C ARG A 30 -5.46 -36.12 26.23
N PRO A 31 -5.02 -35.01 26.86
CA PRO A 31 -5.67 -33.72 26.66
C PRO A 31 -5.63 -33.34 25.17
N PRO A 32 -6.71 -32.77 24.61
CA PRO A 32 -6.70 -32.26 23.25
C PRO A 32 -5.64 -31.14 23.15
N HIS A 33 -4.82 -31.20 22.11
CA HIS A 33 -3.77 -30.21 21.86
C HIS A 33 -3.93 -29.60 20.47
N ASN A 34 -4.29 -28.32 20.42
CA ASN A 34 -4.50 -27.58 19.18
C ASN A 34 -3.37 -26.57 18.98
N PRO A 35 -2.42 -26.81 18.05
CA PRO A 35 -1.38 -25.83 17.75
C PRO A 35 -1.97 -24.57 17.11
N PRO A 36 -1.32 -23.41 17.26
CA PRO A 36 -1.82 -22.16 16.69
C PRO A 36 -1.85 -22.21 15.16
N GLY A 37 -2.84 -21.56 14.55
CA GLY A 37 -2.94 -21.38 13.10
C GLY A 37 -3.72 -22.44 12.33
N ARG A 38 -4.25 -23.47 13.01
CA ARG A 38 -5.11 -24.50 12.42
C ARG A 38 -6.41 -23.90 11.83
N THR A 39 -6.93 -24.57 10.82
CA THR A 39 -8.22 -24.26 10.17
C THR A 39 -9.36 -25.15 10.65
N ALA A 40 -9.06 -26.15 11.48
CA ALA A 40 -10.02 -27.01 12.17
C ALA A 40 -9.42 -27.44 13.51
N LEU A 41 -10.27 -27.61 14.52
CA LEU A 41 -9.89 -28.07 15.85
C LEU A 41 -9.84 -29.59 15.88
N GLU A 42 -8.85 -30.11 16.58
CA GLU A 42 -8.81 -31.48 17.06
C GLU A 42 -9.43 -31.46 18.46
N TYR A 43 -10.75 -31.66 18.51
CA TYR A 43 -11.53 -31.62 19.75
C TYR A 43 -12.10 -32.99 20.13
N ARG A 44 -12.03 -33.97 19.23
CA ARG A 44 -12.47 -35.32 19.55
C ARG A 44 -11.63 -35.98 20.63
N VAL A 45 -12.33 -36.58 21.60
CA VAL A 45 -11.72 -37.33 22.69
C VAL A 45 -11.46 -38.79 22.28
N GLY A 46 -12.16 -39.29 21.26
CA GLY A 46 -12.03 -40.64 20.75
C GLY A 46 -12.93 -40.90 19.54
N GLU A 47 -12.92 -42.13 19.08
CA GLU A 47 -13.79 -42.66 18.03
C GLU A 47 -14.46 -43.93 18.58
N TYR A 48 -15.45 -44.46 17.85
CA TYR A 48 -16.15 -45.68 18.26
C TYR A 48 -15.21 -46.80 18.74
N GLY A 49 -14.14 -47.10 18.00
CA GLY A 49 -13.21 -48.18 18.34
C GLY A 49 -12.47 -47.95 19.66
N SER A 50 -12.03 -46.71 19.92
CA SER A 50 -11.34 -46.39 21.18
C SER A 50 -12.29 -46.39 22.37
N PHE A 51 -13.53 -45.94 22.19
CA PHE A 51 -14.55 -46.01 23.24
C PHE A 51 -14.95 -47.45 23.57
N LEU A 52 -15.18 -48.30 22.56
CA LEU A 52 -15.53 -49.70 22.80
C LEU A 52 -14.39 -50.43 23.53
N ALA A 53 -13.14 -50.24 23.09
CA ALA A 53 -11.97 -50.80 23.75
C ALA A 53 -11.88 -50.34 25.22
N ALA A 54 -12.10 -49.05 25.48
CA ALA A 54 -12.08 -48.49 26.83
C ALA A 54 -13.18 -49.06 27.74
N LEU A 55 -14.38 -49.23 27.20
CA LEU A 55 -15.51 -49.78 27.93
C LEU A 55 -15.31 -51.27 28.25
N LEU A 56 -14.76 -52.05 27.30
CA LEU A 56 -14.43 -53.46 27.52
C LEU A 56 -13.31 -53.65 28.54
N ASP A 57 -12.28 -52.81 28.49
CA ASP A 57 -11.18 -52.79 29.46
C ASP A 57 -11.71 -52.48 30.86
N ARG A 58 -12.52 -51.42 31.00
CA ARG A 58 -13.16 -51.07 32.28
C ARG A 58 -14.14 -52.11 32.80
N LEU A 59 -14.80 -52.87 31.92
CA LEU A 59 -15.67 -53.98 32.33
C LEU A 59 -14.88 -55.10 33.03
N ALA A 60 -13.62 -55.31 32.62
CA ALA A 60 -12.71 -56.27 33.24
C ALA A 60 -11.95 -55.72 34.46
N SER A 61 -12.19 -54.45 34.82
CA SER A 61 -11.46 -53.76 35.86
C SER A 61 -11.75 -54.29 37.26
N PRO A 62 -10.72 -54.51 38.10
CA PRO A 62 -10.93 -54.81 39.51
C PRO A 62 -11.56 -53.64 40.30
N ALA A 63 -11.58 -52.42 39.72
CA ALA A 63 -12.23 -51.26 40.33
C ALA A 63 -13.76 -51.38 40.42
N TYR A 64 -14.37 -52.25 39.61
CA TYR A 64 -15.82 -52.48 39.58
C TYR A 64 -16.18 -53.93 39.93
N PRO A 65 -15.95 -54.37 41.18
CA PRO A 65 -16.10 -55.77 41.55
C PRO A 65 -17.53 -56.33 41.38
N ALA A 66 -18.54 -55.46 41.39
CA ALA A 66 -19.93 -55.83 41.12
C ALA A 66 -20.14 -56.35 39.68
N LEU A 67 -19.28 -55.95 38.74
CA LEU A 67 -19.37 -56.32 37.32
C LEU A 67 -18.56 -57.57 36.96
N ASN A 68 -17.74 -58.10 37.88
CA ASN A 68 -16.85 -59.25 37.64
C ASN A 68 -17.55 -60.53 37.16
N ARG A 69 -18.87 -60.63 37.35
CA ARG A 69 -19.67 -61.77 36.88
C ARG A 69 -20.00 -61.70 35.38
N LEU A 70 -19.79 -60.56 34.73
CA LEU A 70 -20.02 -60.36 33.29
C LEU A 70 -18.77 -60.82 32.52
N THR A 71 -18.63 -62.13 32.32
CA THR A 71 -17.45 -62.75 31.70
C THR A 71 -17.61 -63.03 30.20
N VAL A 72 -18.82 -62.97 29.67
CA VAL A 72 -19.11 -63.21 28.26
C VAL A 72 -18.55 -62.06 27.40
N ARG A 73 -17.91 -62.41 26.27
CA ARG A 73 -17.27 -61.46 25.33
C ARG A 73 -17.75 -61.63 23.89
N THR A 74 -18.91 -62.25 23.71
CA THR A 74 -19.53 -62.44 22.39
C THR A 74 -20.39 -61.23 22.03
N PRO A 75 -20.46 -60.84 20.75
CA PRO A 75 -21.28 -59.71 20.31
C PRO A 75 -22.78 -59.92 20.54
N ASP A 76 -23.25 -61.16 20.65
CA ASP A 76 -24.64 -61.50 20.93
C ASP A 76 -25.04 -61.30 22.40
N ASP A 77 -24.08 -61.00 23.29
CA ASP A 77 -24.36 -60.75 24.70
C ASP A 77 -24.95 -59.35 24.91
N PRO A 78 -26.05 -59.20 25.66
CA PRO A 78 -26.71 -57.90 25.84
C PRO A 78 -25.84 -56.87 26.58
N ALA A 79 -24.91 -57.29 27.44
CA ALA A 79 -23.99 -56.35 28.09
C ALA A 79 -22.98 -55.80 27.08
N ILE A 80 -22.46 -56.65 26.19
CA ILE A 80 -21.58 -56.20 25.10
C ILE A 80 -22.33 -55.30 24.12
N GLY A 81 -23.56 -55.65 23.75
CA GLY A 81 -24.42 -54.79 22.92
C GLY A 81 -24.71 -53.42 23.54
N LEU A 82 -24.83 -53.33 24.87
CA LEU A 82 -24.97 -52.04 25.55
C LEU A 82 -23.69 -51.20 25.47
N LEU A 83 -22.51 -51.82 25.63
CA LEU A 83 -21.23 -51.12 25.50
C LEU A 83 -20.99 -50.65 24.06
N ASP A 84 -21.35 -51.48 23.09
CA ASP A 84 -21.32 -51.16 21.66
C ASP A 84 -22.18 -49.92 21.33
N ALA A 85 -23.46 -49.95 21.74
CA ALA A 85 -24.36 -48.82 21.57
C ALA A 85 -23.86 -47.54 22.28
N THR A 86 -23.24 -47.68 23.44
CA THR A 86 -22.65 -46.56 24.19
C THR A 86 -21.42 -46.00 23.46
N ALA A 87 -20.60 -46.84 22.85
CA ALA A 87 -19.45 -46.41 22.05
C ALA A 87 -19.90 -45.62 20.80
N VAL A 88 -20.95 -46.08 20.11
CA VAL A 88 -21.55 -45.34 18.99
C VAL A 88 -22.09 -43.98 19.44
N LEU A 89 -22.79 -43.94 20.57
CA LEU A 89 -23.26 -42.68 21.15
C LEU A 89 -22.10 -41.73 21.46
N GLY A 90 -21.02 -42.24 22.06
CA GLY A 90 -19.82 -41.46 22.34
C GLY A 90 -19.19 -40.84 21.10
N ASP A 91 -19.07 -41.63 20.02
CA ASP A 91 -18.54 -41.18 18.74
C ASP A 91 -19.40 -40.07 18.12
N LEU A 92 -20.73 -40.25 18.10
CA LEU A 92 -21.65 -39.22 17.60
C LEU A 92 -21.58 -37.93 18.42
N LEU A 93 -21.54 -38.03 19.74
CA LEU A 93 -21.47 -36.86 20.62
C LEU A 93 -20.16 -36.08 20.41
N THR A 94 -19.03 -36.78 20.33
CA THR A 94 -17.74 -36.10 20.14
C THR A 94 -17.59 -35.56 18.72
N PHE A 95 -18.15 -36.23 17.70
CA PHE A 95 -18.23 -35.73 16.32
C PHE A 95 -18.98 -34.40 16.25
N HIS A 96 -20.18 -34.34 16.84
CA HIS A 96 -20.99 -33.12 16.80
C HIS A 96 -20.40 -32.00 17.66
N SER A 97 -19.81 -32.34 18.81
CA SER A 97 -19.16 -31.36 19.68
C SER A 97 -17.99 -30.66 19.01
N GLU A 98 -17.16 -31.40 18.26
CA GLU A 98 -16.06 -30.83 17.48
C GLU A 98 -16.57 -29.87 16.40
N ARG A 99 -17.59 -30.26 15.63
CA ARG A 99 -18.17 -29.38 14.59
C ARG A 99 -18.79 -28.12 15.18
N ILE A 100 -19.44 -28.22 16.35
CA ILE A 100 -19.96 -27.05 17.07
C ILE A 100 -18.81 -26.16 17.55
N ALA A 101 -17.71 -26.75 18.03
CA ALA A 101 -16.53 -26.02 18.48
C ALA A 101 -15.83 -25.31 17.31
N ASP A 102 -15.72 -25.93 16.14
CA ASP A 102 -15.18 -25.30 14.93
C ASP A 102 -15.94 -24.03 14.56
N GLU A 103 -17.27 -24.06 14.64
CA GLU A 103 -18.14 -22.90 14.38
C GLU A 103 -18.01 -21.76 15.40
N ALA A 104 -17.34 -21.99 16.55
CA ALA A 104 -17.20 -21.01 17.61
C ALA A 104 -16.01 -20.05 17.44
N TYR A 105 -15.12 -20.27 16.47
CA TYR A 105 -13.96 -19.42 16.22
C TYR A 105 -13.87 -18.94 14.78
N ILE A 106 -13.44 -17.68 14.58
CA ILE A 106 -13.42 -17.02 13.26
C ILE A 106 -12.57 -17.76 12.23
N ARG A 107 -11.50 -18.44 12.65
CA ARG A 107 -10.57 -19.14 11.75
C ARG A 107 -11.00 -20.56 11.39
N THR A 108 -11.94 -21.13 12.13
CA THR A 108 -12.36 -22.53 11.99
C THR A 108 -13.82 -22.66 11.58
N ALA A 109 -14.62 -21.60 11.72
CA ALA A 109 -16.02 -21.61 11.34
C ALA A 109 -16.17 -21.63 9.80
N ASP A 110 -16.96 -22.58 9.31
CA ASP A 110 -17.27 -22.74 7.88
C ASP A 110 -18.62 -22.11 7.53
N GLU A 111 -19.59 -22.12 8.45
CA GLU A 111 -20.90 -21.55 8.16
C GLU A 111 -20.85 -20.02 8.09
N HIS A 112 -21.35 -19.47 6.97
CA HIS A 112 -21.46 -18.03 6.78
C HIS A 112 -22.19 -17.34 7.93
N ARG A 113 -23.23 -17.99 8.48
CA ARG A 113 -23.99 -17.46 9.62
C ARG A 113 -23.11 -17.32 10.87
N SER A 114 -22.31 -18.33 11.21
CA SER A 114 -21.40 -18.29 12.35
C SER A 114 -20.37 -17.18 12.19
N LEU A 115 -19.74 -17.07 11.01
CA LEU A 115 -18.79 -15.99 10.71
C LEU A 115 -19.41 -14.59 10.87
N VAL A 116 -20.65 -14.41 10.40
CA VAL A 116 -21.39 -13.15 10.58
C VAL A 116 -21.65 -12.86 12.06
N LEU A 117 -22.07 -13.87 12.84
CA LEU A 117 -22.36 -13.70 14.27
C LEU A 117 -21.10 -13.44 15.10
N LEU A 118 -20.01 -14.17 14.83
CA LEU A 118 -18.71 -13.95 15.46
C LEU A 118 -18.13 -12.58 15.11
N GLY A 119 -18.22 -12.18 13.83
CA GLY A 119 -17.81 -10.84 13.40
C GLY A 119 -18.58 -9.74 14.13
N ARG A 120 -19.88 -9.92 14.38
CA ARG A 120 -20.69 -8.94 15.11
C ARG A 120 -20.23 -8.72 16.54
N LEU A 121 -19.63 -9.72 17.20
CA LEU A 121 -19.09 -9.56 18.56
C LEU A 121 -17.96 -8.54 18.61
N VAL A 122 -17.16 -8.44 17.54
CA VAL A 122 -16.06 -7.45 17.41
C VAL A 122 -16.50 -6.18 16.67
N GLY A 123 -17.81 -5.98 16.51
CA GLY A 123 -18.38 -4.81 15.80
C GLY A 123 -18.30 -4.90 14.28
N HIS A 124 -17.83 -6.00 13.71
CA HIS A 124 -17.82 -6.21 12.26
C HIS A 124 -19.19 -6.67 11.75
N ARG A 125 -19.74 -5.94 10.77
CA ARG A 125 -20.94 -6.35 10.03
C ARG A 125 -20.58 -6.48 8.56
N PRO A 126 -20.72 -7.67 7.95
CA PRO A 126 -20.51 -7.83 6.52
C PRO A 126 -21.36 -6.84 5.73
N ARG A 127 -20.77 -6.24 4.70
CA ARG A 127 -21.50 -5.30 3.85
C ARG A 127 -22.58 -6.07 3.09
N PRO A 128 -23.82 -5.56 3.04
CA PRO A 128 -24.84 -6.16 2.19
C PRO A 128 -24.42 -6.05 0.72
N GLY A 129 -25.07 -6.80 -0.16
CA GLY A 129 -24.95 -6.59 -1.61
C GLY A 129 -25.30 -5.14 -1.93
N VAL A 130 -24.37 -4.43 -2.57
CA VAL A 130 -24.55 -3.02 -2.97
C VAL A 130 -24.89 -2.98 -4.46
N ALA A 131 -25.90 -2.19 -4.82
CA ALA A 131 -26.26 -1.99 -6.22
C ALA A 131 -25.13 -1.29 -6.99
N ALA A 132 -24.94 -1.68 -8.25
CA ALA A 132 -24.05 -0.94 -9.14
C ALA A 132 -24.60 0.49 -9.37
N ALA A 133 -23.70 1.47 -9.43
CA ALA A 133 -24.06 2.86 -9.63
C ALA A 133 -23.24 3.48 -10.77
N THR A 134 -23.87 4.35 -11.54
CA THR A 134 -23.22 5.13 -12.60
C THR A 134 -23.88 6.51 -12.71
N HIS A 135 -23.23 7.42 -13.42
CA HIS A 135 -23.77 8.74 -13.74
C HIS A 135 -24.29 8.75 -15.17
N LEU A 136 -25.52 9.22 -15.35
CA LEU A 136 -26.11 9.45 -16.67
C LEU A 136 -26.19 10.95 -16.93
N ALA A 137 -25.82 11.35 -18.14
CA ALA A 137 -26.03 12.69 -18.64
C ALA A 137 -27.25 12.69 -19.58
N TYR A 138 -28.20 13.57 -19.32
CA TYR A 138 -29.41 13.73 -20.15
C TYR A 138 -29.24 14.97 -21.01
N THR A 139 -29.41 14.79 -22.32
CA THR A 139 -29.55 15.91 -23.26
C THR A 139 -31.03 16.13 -23.48
N LEU A 140 -31.53 17.34 -23.22
CA LEU A 140 -32.94 17.69 -23.41
C LEU A 140 -33.18 18.40 -24.73
N GLU A 141 -34.29 18.10 -25.41
CA GLU A 141 -34.72 18.90 -26.56
C GLU A 141 -35.28 20.26 -26.13
N ARG A 142 -35.05 21.29 -26.95
CA ARG A 142 -35.61 22.62 -26.74
C ARG A 142 -37.07 22.62 -27.20
N ASP A 143 -37.99 22.95 -26.30
CA ASP A 143 -39.37 23.26 -26.69
C ASP A 143 -39.44 24.69 -27.27
N PRO A 144 -39.79 24.86 -28.56
CA PRO A 144 -39.89 26.19 -29.17
C PRO A 144 -41.02 27.06 -28.61
N ARG A 145 -41.97 26.50 -27.84
CA ARG A 145 -43.10 27.23 -27.25
C ARG A 145 -42.88 27.65 -25.80
N ALA A 146 -41.85 27.14 -25.13
CA ALA A 146 -41.56 27.42 -23.73
C ALA A 146 -40.11 27.91 -23.60
N GLU A 147 -39.93 29.20 -23.31
CA GLU A 147 -38.62 29.86 -23.42
C GLU A 147 -37.53 29.33 -22.47
N ALA A 148 -37.88 28.67 -21.36
CA ALA A 148 -36.94 27.88 -20.54
C ALA A 148 -37.71 27.16 -19.42
N GLN A 149 -38.34 26.01 -19.73
CA GLN A 149 -39.00 25.22 -18.69
C GLN A 149 -38.02 24.22 -18.07
N ASN A 150 -37.99 24.19 -16.73
CA ASN A 150 -37.30 23.16 -15.97
C ASN A 150 -38.05 21.83 -16.14
N VAL A 151 -37.36 20.79 -16.61
CA VAL A 151 -37.91 19.44 -16.73
C VAL A 151 -37.48 18.63 -15.52
N LEU A 152 -38.44 18.03 -14.82
CA LEU A 152 -38.16 17.14 -13.70
C LEU A 152 -37.99 15.71 -14.21
N ILE A 153 -36.80 15.14 -14.04
CA ILE A 153 -36.56 13.70 -14.15
C ILE A 153 -36.72 13.14 -12.72
N PRO A 154 -37.82 12.44 -12.42
CA PRO A 154 -38.10 11.99 -11.06
C PRO A 154 -37.12 10.89 -10.63
N ARG A 155 -36.94 10.74 -9.33
CA ARG A 155 -36.34 9.55 -8.71
C ARG A 155 -37.11 8.31 -9.16
N GLY A 156 -36.40 7.23 -9.47
CA GLY A 156 -36.99 5.99 -9.98
C GLY A 156 -37.21 5.99 -11.50
N ALA A 157 -36.80 7.04 -12.22
CA ALA A 157 -36.80 7.02 -13.67
C ALA A 157 -35.86 5.90 -14.16
N ARG A 158 -36.39 5.01 -15.01
CA ARG A 158 -35.71 3.79 -15.43
C ARG A 158 -34.83 4.02 -16.66
N SER A 159 -33.66 3.40 -16.64
CA SER A 159 -32.74 3.28 -17.78
C SER A 159 -32.25 1.85 -17.88
N HIS A 160 -32.03 1.37 -19.10
CA HIS A 160 -31.62 0.00 -19.36
C HIS A 160 -30.17 -0.03 -19.84
N SER A 161 -29.36 -0.96 -19.33
CA SER A 161 -28.04 -1.20 -19.88
C SER A 161 -28.15 -1.88 -21.24
N VAL A 162 -27.21 -1.56 -22.12
CA VAL A 162 -27.03 -2.29 -23.38
C VAL A 162 -26.11 -3.48 -23.09
N PRO A 163 -26.59 -4.74 -23.23
CA PRO A 163 -25.75 -5.92 -23.04
C PRO A 163 -24.58 -5.96 -24.03
N ALA A 164 -23.44 -6.52 -23.62
CA ALA A 164 -22.26 -6.61 -24.49
C ALA A 164 -22.34 -7.80 -25.48
N SER A 165 -23.14 -8.81 -25.14
CA SER A 165 -23.37 -10.01 -25.94
C SER A 165 -24.87 -10.34 -26.00
N ALA A 166 -25.28 -11.15 -26.97
CA ALA A 166 -26.70 -11.51 -27.16
C ALA A 166 -27.26 -12.40 -26.04
N ASP A 167 -26.37 -13.05 -25.27
CA ASP A 167 -26.73 -13.96 -24.18
C ASP A 167 -26.87 -13.25 -22.82
N GLU A 168 -26.48 -11.98 -22.75
CA GLU A 168 -26.59 -11.15 -21.55
C GLU A 168 -27.95 -10.46 -21.46
N ALA A 169 -28.56 -10.49 -20.27
CA ALA A 169 -29.79 -9.76 -20.01
C ALA A 169 -29.51 -8.26 -19.77
N SER A 170 -30.43 -7.41 -20.25
CA SER A 170 -30.40 -5.99 -19.94
C SER A 170 -30.69 -5.75 -18.46
N LEU A 171 -29.83 -5.00 -17.79
CA LEU A 171 -30.00 -4.61 -16.40
C LEU A 171 -30.78 -3.29 -16.32
N THR A 172 -31.69 -3.20 -15.37
CA THR A 172 -32.46 -1.98 -15.13
C THR A 172 -31.78 -1.15 -14.05
N PHE A 173 -31.55 0.11 -14.34
CA PHE A 173 -31.06 1.14 -13.42
C PHE A 173 -32.14 2.19 -13.20
N GLU A 174 -32.09 2.84 -12.03
CA GLU A 174 -33.03 3.86 -11.63
C GLU A 174 -32.30 5.12 -11.16
N THR A 175 -32.86 6.29 -11.43
CA THR A 175 -32.35 7.55 -10.89
C THR A 175 -32.49 7.57 -9.37
N ALA A 176 -31.39 7.79 -8.67
CA ALA A 176 -31.36 7.76 -7.20
C ALA A 176 -32.10 8.94 -6.54
N ARG A 177 -32.24 10.06 -7.26
CA ARG A 177 -32.86 11.30 -6.79
C ARG A 177 -33.51 12.06 -7.93
N ASP A 178 -34.40 12.97 -7.57
CA ASP A 178 -34.97 13.94 -8.50
C ASP A 178 -33.86 14.81 -9.12
N LEU A 179 -33.94 14.97 -10.43
CA LEU A 179 -33.04 15.79 -11.22
C LEU A 179 -33.84 16.83 -11.99
N THR A 180 -33.66 18.10 -11.62
CA THR A 180 -34.16 19.21 -12.42
C THR A 180 -33.20 19.50 -13.55
N ALA A 181 -33.61 19.22 -14.77
CA ALA A 181 -32.81 19.37 -15.98
C ALA A 181 -33.33 20.54 -16.83
N ARG A 182 -32.42 21.20 -17.55
CA ARG A 182 -32.70 22.37 -18.40
C ARG A 182 -32.03 22.18 -19.75
N TRP A 183 -32.75 22.49 -20.82
CA TRP A 183 -32.20 22.40 -22.17
C TRP A 183 -31.03 23.38 -22.39
N ASP A 184 -31.09 24.58 -21.82
CA ASP A 184 -30.00 25.59 -21.86
C ASP A 184 -28.67 25.04 -21.31
N PHE A 185 -28.74 24.03 -20.43
CA PHE A 185 -27.56 23.47 -19.78
C PHE A 185 -26.84 22.43 -20.65
N ASN A 186 -27.44 21.99 -21.75
CA ASN A 186 -26.75 21.15 -22.73
C ASN A 186 -25.52 21.86 -23.31
N GLU A 187 -25.54 23.19 -23.38
CA GLU A 187 -24.47 24.01 -23.96
C GLU A 187 -23.46 24.49 -22.90
N LEU A 188 -23.65 24.16 -21.63
CA LEU A 188 -22.69 24.52 -20.57
C LEU A 188 -21.36 23.82 -20.82
N LYS A 189 -20.39 24.59 -21.29
CA LYS A 189 -19.01 24.14 -21.43
C LYS A 189 -18.34 24.08 -20.06
N VAL A 190 -17.50 23.08 -19.85
CA VAL A 190 -16.65 23.00 -18.67
C VAL A 190 -15.79 24.26 -18.61
N ARG A 191 -15.76 24.91 -17.45
CA ARG A 191 -14.85 26.03 -17.20
C ARG A 191 -13.41 25.51 -17.24
N ARG A 192 -12.74 25.65 -18.38
CA ARG A 192 -11.34 25.20 -18.55
C ARG A 192 -10.33 26.11 -17.85
N ARG A 193 -10.72 27.36 -17.54
CA ARG A 193 -9.79 28.40 -17.09
C ARG A 193 -10.38 29.31 -16.01
N ARG A 194 -9.53 29.75 -15.10
CA ARG A 194 -9.81 30.80 -14.12
C ARG A 194 -8.64 31.79 -14.07
N PRO A 195 -8.87 33.10 -13.90
CA PRO A 195 -7.79 34.04 -13.63
C PRO A 195 -7.00 33.60 -12.39
N SER A 196 -5.69 33.49 -12.53
CA SER A 196 -4.79 33.27 -11.39
C SER A 196 -4.35 34.61 -10.81
N LEU A 197 -4.47 34.76 -9.49
CA LEU A 197 -3.79 35.84 -8.79
C LEU A 197 -2.27 35.59 -8.89
N LEU A 198 -1.52 36.63 -9.22
CA LEU A 198 -0.06 36.61 -9.26
C LEU A 198 0.47 37.29 -8.02
N THR A 199 1.47 36.69 -7.38
CA THR A 199 2.26 37.30 -6.30
C THR A 199 3.69 37.58 -6.75
N PRO A 200 4.46 38.43 -6.05
CA PRO A 200 5.86 38.68 -6.37
C PRO A 200 6.74 37.42 -6.38
N GLN A 201 6.43 36.43 -5.53
CA GLN A 201 7.12 35.15 -5.43
C GLN A 201 6.77 34.21 -6.60
N ASP A 202 5.55 34.29 -7.13
CA ASP A 202 5.15 33.52 -8.31
C ASP A 202 5.99 33.88 -9.54
N LEU A 203 6.47 35.12 -9.65
CA LEU A 203 7.32 35.55 -10.76
C LEU A 203 8.72 34.93 -10.73
N GLU A 204 9.20 34.54 -9.56
CA GLU A 204 10.49 33.86 -9.39
C GLU A 204 10.37 32.36 -9.65
N LYS A 205 9.24 31.77 -9.24
CA LYS A 205 9.00 30.32 -9.35
C LYS A 205 8.41 29.89 -10.70
N ARG A 206 7.59 30.74 -11.35
CA ARG A 206 6.89 30.37 -12.59
C ARG A 206 7.70 30.77 -13.81
N SER A 207 7.92 29.80 -14.69
CA SER A 207 8.60 29.99 -15.97
C SER A 207 7.68 30.51 -17.09
N GLU A 208 6.36 30.36 -16.95
CA GLU A 208 5.37 30.76 -17.96
C GLU A 208 4.13 31.43 -17.34
N LEU A 209 3.63 32.47 -18.01
CA LEU A 209 2.39 33.16 -17.72
C LEU A 209 1.43 33.05 -18.92
N PHE A 210 0.14 32.85 -18.65
CA PHE A 210 -0.87 32.77 -19.70
C PHE A 210 -1.76 34.00 -19.65
N VAL A 211 -1.86 34.71 -20.78
CA VAL A 211 -2.71 35.90 -20.93
C VAL A 211 -3.80 35.59 -21.96
N ALA A 212 -5.01 36.08 -21.69
CA ALA A 212 -6.15 35.91 -22.59
C ALA A 212 -5.96 36.74 -23.87
N GLY A 213 -6.28 36.13 -25.02
CA GLY A 213 -6.20 36.75 -26.33
C GLY A 213 -4.91 36.43 -27.09
N THR A 214 -5.01 36.49 -28.42
CA THR A 214 -3.94 36.18 -29.38
C THR A 214 -3.42 37.41 -30.13
N ALA A 215 -4.06 38.57 -29.97
CA ALA A 215 -3.67 39.85 -30.58
C ALA A 215 -2.63 40.64 -29.74
N LEU A 216 -1.92 39.95 -28.84
CA LEU A 216 -0.86 40.53 -28.04
C LEU A 216 0.43 40.44 -28.87
N SER A 217 0.76 41.52 -29.59
CA SER A 217 1.97 41.63 -30.44
C SER A 217 3.28 41.67 -29.63
N LEU A 218 3.43 40.82 -28.61
CA LEU A 218 4.57 40.73 -27.72
C LEU A 218 5.74 40.02 -28.41
N GLN A 219 6.86 40.71 -28.48
CA GLN A 219 8.13 40.22 -29.03
C GLN A 219 9.05 39.74 -27.90
N THR A 220 10.00 38.86 -28.24
CA THR A 220 11.10 38.53 -27.33
C THR A 220 11.90 39.81 -27.01
N GLY A 221 12.10 40.08 -25.72
CA GLY A 221 12.81 41.26 -25.22
C GLY A 221 11.90 42.41 -24.76
N ASP A 222 10.59 42.35 -25.02
CA ASP A 222 9.64 43.34 -24.51
C ASP A 222 9.63 43.33 -22.98
N ARG A 223 9.46 44.50 -22.35
CA ARG A 223 9.51 44.61 -20.88
C ARG A 223 8.10 44.61 -20.29
N LEU A 224 7.81 43.66 -19.41
CA LEU A 224 6.57 43.59 -18.64
C LEU A 224 6.79 44.17 -17.24
N LEU A 225 5.96 45.14 -16.87
CA LEU A 225 5.93 45.72 -15.53
C LEU A 225 4.82 45.06 -14.72
N PHE A 226 5.20 44.36 -13.65
CA PHE A 226 4.29 43.81 -12.65
C PHE A 226 4.23 44.78 -11.47
N VAL A 227 3.02 45.20 -11.09
CA VAL A 227 2.78 46.11 -9.97
C VAL A 227 1.95 45.38 -8.92
N PHE A 228 2.53 45.18 -7.75
CA PHE A 228 1.87 44.54 -6.60
C PHE A 228 1.63 45.58 -5.50
N GLY A 229 0.36 45.86 -5.21
CA GLY A 229 -0.08 46.87 -4.25
C GLY A 229 -0.31 48.26 -4.86
N GLU A 230 -1.24 49.03 -4.30
CA GLU A 230 -1.54 50.40 -4.73
C GLU A 230 -0.69 51.41 -3.93
N GLY A 231 0.13 52.22 -4.62
CA GLY A 231 0.85 53.36 -4.04
C GLY A 231 2.38 53.38 -4.26
N ALA A 232 3.05 54.31 -3.57
CA ALA A 232 4.51 54.54 -3.66
C ALA A 232 5.37 53.46 -2.96
N GLY A 233 4.74 52.59 -2.16
CA GLY A 233 5.39 51.43 -1.51
C GLY A 233 5.04 50.08 -2.13
N GLY A 234 4.35 50.05 -3.28
CA GLY A 234 4.03 48.81 -3.99
C GLY A 234 5.27 48.21 -4.65
N GLU A 235 5.42 46.90 -4.57
CA GLU A 235 6.55 46.17 -5.18
C GLU A 235 6.36 46.16 -6.69
N ARG A 236 7.36 46.67 -7.42
CA ARG A 236 7.36 46.75 -8.88
C ARG A 236 8.47 45.88 -9.43
N LYS A 237 8.12 44.84 -10.18
CA LYS A 237 9.09 43.98 -10.87
C LYS A 237 9.00 44.19 -12.37
N LEU A 238 10.14 44.45 -13.00
CA LEU A 238 10.25 44.59 -14.45
C LEU A 238 10.97 43.35 -15.00
N LEU A 239 10.27 42.54 -15.79
CA LEU A 239 10.84 41.34 -16.39
C LEU A 239 10.74 41.40 -17.92
N PRO A 240 11.83 41.12 -18.65
CA PRO A 240 11.75 40.98 -20.10
C PRO A 240 10.96 39.71 -20.48
N VAL A 241 10.35 39.71 -21.67
CA VAL A 241 9.73 38.52 -22.25
C VAL A 241 10.82 37.66 -22.86
N ALA A 242 11.02 36.44 -22.35
CA ALA A 242 12.01 35.53 -22.88
C ALA A 242 11.54 34.86 -24.18
N LYS A 243 10.28 34.44 -24.23
CA LYS A 243 9.67 33.81 -25.41
C LYS A 243 8.15 33.98 -25.36
N THR A 244 7.52 34.06 -26.52
CA THR A 244 6.06 34.02 -26.65
C THR A 244 5.61 32.83 -27.48
N ARG A 245 4.51 32.20 -27.08
CA ARG A 245 3.82 31.16 -27.83
C ARG A 245 2.34 31.48 -27.88
N VAL A 246 1.82 31.64 -29.09
CA VAL A 246 0.39 31.89 -29.34
C VAL A 246 -0.31 30.55 -29.50
N ASP A 247 -1.35 30.32 -28.72
CA ASP A 247 -2.25 29.17 -28.83
C ASP A 247 -3.62 29.67 -29.33
N ARG A 248 -3.92 29.35 -30.58
CA ARG A 248 -5.16 29.78 -31.24
C ARG A 248 -6.37 28.91 -30.87
N ASP A 249 -6.12 27.67 -30.43
CA ASP A 249 -7.21 26.75 -30.09
C ASP A 249 -7.85 27.15 -28.76
N ASP A 250 -7.03 27.64 -27.82
CA ASP A 250 -7.48 28.17 -26.54
C ASP A 250 -7.56 29.71 -26.49
N ASP A 251 -7.23 30.43 -27.57
CA ASP A 251 -7.19 31.91 -27.63
C ASP A 251 -6.38 32.53 -26.48
N ILE A 252 -5.14 32.05 -26.29
CA ILE A 252 -4.21 32.52 -25.26
C ILE A 252 -2.83 32.80 -25.84
N THR A 253 -2.11 33.69 -25.16
CA THR A 253 -0.68 33.89 -25.37
C THR A 253 0.08 33.45 -24.13
N ALA A 254 0.93 32.44 -24.28
CA ALA A 254 1.87 32.01 -23.26
C ALA A 254 3.14 32.86 -23.35
N ILE A 255 3.53 33.48 -22.24
CA ILE A 255 4.68 34.35 -22.09
C ILE A 255 5.66 33.64 -21.17
N SER A 256 6.82 33.25 -21.69
CA SER A 256 7.90 32.71 -20.88
C SER A 256 8.67 33.85 -20.21
N LEU A 257 8.84 33.75 -18.90
CA LEU A 257 9.68 34.66 -18.11
C LEU A 257 11.15 34.18 -18.16
N PRO A 258 12.13 35.09 -18.01
CA PRO A 258 13.53 34.72 -17.89
C PRO A 258 13.66 33.85 -16.65
N LYS A 259 14.06 32.59 -16.83
CA LYS A 259 14.44 31.73 -15.71
C LYS A 259 15.51 32.50 -14.92
N SER A 260 15.31 32.70 -13.63
CA SER A 260 16.43 32.98 -12.73
C SER A 260 17.51 31.93 -13.01
N ALA A 261 18.77 32.36 -13.12
CA ALA A 261 19.86 31.41 -13.31
C ALA A 261 19.77 30.34 -12.21
N PRO A 262 19.97 29.05 -12.53
CA PRO A 262 20.00 28.02 -11.50
C PRO A 262 21.05 28.43 -10.44
N ALA A 263 20.73 28.22 -9.17
CA ALA A 263 21.59 28.62 -8.05
C ALA A 263 23.01 28.10 -8.28
N THR A 264 24.02 28.93 -8.07
CA THR A 264 25.40 28.47 -8.29
C THR A 264 25.81 27.47 -7.20
N LEU A 265 26.79 26.58 -7.48
CA LEU A 265 27.30 25.63 -6.48
C LEU A 265 27.70 26.33 -5.17
N LYS A 266 28.24 27.55 -5.27
CA LYS A 266 28.61 28.37 -4.11
C LYS A 266 27.39 28.76 -3.27
N GLU A 267 26.27 29.14 -3.90
CA GLU A 267 25.04 29.49 -3.18
C GLU A 267 24.44 28.28 -2.48
N VAL A 268 24.49 27.10 -3.09
CA VAL A 268 24.04 25.85 -2.45
C VAL A 268 24.94 25.48 -1.27
N LEU A 269 26.27 25.62 -1.40
CA LEU A 269 27.21 25.40 -0.29
C LEU A 269 27.00 26.39 0.86
N ASP A 270 26.78 27.67 0.56
CA ASP A 270 26.51 28.71 1.55
C ASP A 270 25.16 28.46 2.27
N GLU A 271 24.18 27.92 1.56
CA GLU A 271 22.88 27.53 2.11
C GLU A 271 23.00 26.31 3.04
N VAL A 272 23.76 25.27 2.65
CA VAL A 272 24.08 24.13 3.53
C VAL A 272 24.77 24.62 4.81
N ARG A 273 25.79 25.49 4.70
CA ARG A 273 26.50 26.05 5.87
C ARG A 273 25.59 26.83 6.82
N ARG A 274 24.60 27.53 6.27
CA ARG A 274 23.63 28.29 7.07
C ARG A 274 22.72 27.36 7.88
N TRP A 275 22.27 26.26 7.27
CA TRP A 275 21.40 25.30 7.95
C TRP A 275 22.14 24.37 8.92
N THR A 276 23.45 24.21 8.75
CA THR A 276 24.29 23.41 9.64
C THR A 276 25.15 24.24 10.60
N ALA A 277 24.94 25.56 10.71
CA ALA A 277 25.76 26.43 11.56
C ALA A 277 25.75 25.99 13.05
N PRO A 278 26.86 26.12 13.78
CA PRO A 278 26.94 25.76 15.19
C PRO A 278 26.00 26.64 16.04
N PRO A 279 25.58 26.17 17.23
CA PRO A 279 24.76 26.98 18.12
C PRO A 279 25.49 28.28 18.51
N GLN A 280 24.79 29.41 18.45
CA GLN A 280 25.34 30.67 18.95
C GLN A 280 25.35 30.66 20.50
N PRO A 281 26.28 31.39 21.15
CA PRO A 281 26.29 31.51 22.61
C PRO A 281 25.08 32.34 23.08
N GLY A 282 24.00 31.67 23.47
CA GLY A 282 22.72 32.22 23.96
C GLY A 282 21.98 31.26 24.91
N GLU A 283 20.83 31.67 25.48
CA GLU A 283 20.02 30.81 26.35
C GLU A 283 19.39 29.65 25.54
N PRO A 284 19.66 28.38 25.88
CA PRO A 284 19.21 27.24 25.07
C PRO A 284 17.68 27.14 25.00
N GLY A 285 17.10 27.18 23.79
CA GLY A 285 15.71 26.80 23.53
C GLY A 285 14.67 27.92 23.34
N GLU A 286 15.03 29.20 23.47
CA GLU A 286 14.09 30.34 23.31
C GLU A 286 14.50 31.36 22.23
N GLU A 287 15.19 30.93 21.17
CA GLU A 287 15.56 31.82 20.06
C GLU A 287 14.55 31.74 18.90
N PRO A 288 13.91 32.86 18.50
CA PRO A 288 13.06 32.87 17.31
C PRO A 288 13.89 32.66 16.04
N PRO A 289 13.33 32.03 14.99
CA PRO A 289 14.05 31.81 13.73
C PRO A 289 14.49 33.15 13.14
N THR A 290 15.80 33.37 13.07
CA THR A 290 16.39 34.55 12.44
C THR A 290 16.90 34.19 11.04
N PRO A 291 17.10 35.16 10.13
CA PRO A 291 17.67 34.89 8.80
C PRO A 291 19.05 34.21 8.84
N GLU A 292 19.75 34.29 9.97
CA GLU A 292 21.08 33.72 10.20
C GLU A 292 21.02 32.33 10.85
N VAL A 293 19.96 32.04 11.64
CA VAL A 293 19.70 30.73 12.28
C VAL A 293 18.29 30.27 11.90
N PRO A 294 18.13 29.58 10.76
CA PRO A 294 16.81 29.23 10.23
C PRO A 294 16.12 28.08 10.99
N ASN A 295 16.84 27.35 11.85
CA ASN A 295 16.31 26.23 12.62
C ASN A 295 16.80 26.25 14.09
N PRO A 296 16.06 26.87 15.04
CA PRO A 296 16.46 26.91 16.43
C PRO A 296 16.49 25.50 17.04
N ARG A 297 17.55 25.19 17.77
CA ARG A 297 17.84 23.83 18.26
C ARG A 297 17.19 23.60 19.64
N PRO A 298 16.30 22.61 19.82
CA PRO A 298 15.80 22.25 21.14
C PRO A 298 16.89 21.60 22.00
N VAL A 299 16.77 21.72 23.32
CA VAL A 299 17.75 21.17 24.27
C VAL A 299 17.59 19.66 24.36
N SER A 300 18.52 18.91 23.77
CA SER A 300 18.48 17.44 23.77
C SER A 300 19.87 16.84 23.61
N ARG A 301 20.18 15.81 24.41
CA ARG A 301 21.40 15.02 24.25
C ARG A 301 21.50 14.34 22.89
N LEU A 302 20.36 13.98 22.28
CA LEU A 302 20.34 13.39 20.94
C LEU A 302 20.84 14.37 19.88
N ILE A 303 20.56 15.67 20.05
CA ILE A 303 21.00 16.72 19.12
C ILE A 303 22.48 17.05 19.37
N GLU A 304 22.92 17.07 20.63
CA GLU A 304 24.34 17.24 21.00
C GLU A 304 25.19 16.11 20.40
N ASP A 305 24.78 14.85 20.61
CA ASP A 305 25.49 13.69 20.05
C ASP A 305 25.50 13.72 18.51
N PHE A 306 24.42 14.19 17.87
CA PHE A 306 24.32 14.30 16.42
C PHE A 306 25.17 15.45 15.85
N GLU A 307 25.26 16.56 16.58
CA GLU A 307 26.12 17.68 16.23
C GLU A 307 27.58 17.24 16.13
N ASP A 308 28.09 16.58 17.17
CA ASP A 308 29.47 16.13 17.26
C ASP A 308 29.79 15.02 16.25
N GLN A 309 28.84 14.10 16.02
CA GLN A 309 29.07 12.93 15.17
C GLN A 309 28.84 13.17 13.68
N VAL A 310 27.97 14.11 13.31
CA VAL A 310 27.49 14.24 11.92
C VAL A 310 27.63 15.66 11.40
N LEU A 311 27.18 16.68 12.14
CA LEU A 311 27.17 18.05 11.62
C LEU A 311 28.55 18.73 11.67
N GLU A 312 29.35 18.49 12.69
CA GLU A 312 30.73 18.98 12.78
C GLU A 312 31.62 18.39 11.67
N PRO A 313 31.70 17.06 11.48
CA PRO A 313 32.47 16.48 10.37
C PRO A 313 31.95 16.92 8.99
N LEU A 314 30.63 17.08 8.83
CA LEU A 314 30.06 17.59 7.59
C LEU A 314 30.57 19.00 7.28
N ARG A 315 30.62 19.90 8.28
CA ARG A 315 31.10 21.28 8.09
C ARG A 315 32.56 21.34 7.66
N ASP A 316 33.41 20.52 8.26
CA ASP A 316 34.83 20.46 7.91
C ASP A 316 35.03 19.99 6.47
N ASP A 317 34.26 18.99 6.04
CA ASP A 317 34.35 18.44 4.69
C ASP A 317 33.79 19.38 3.60
N LEU A 318 32.90 20.32 3.94
CA LEU A 318 32.30 21.26 2.98
C LEU A 318 33.34 22.20 2.34
N ASP A 319 34.51 22.41 2.95
CA ASP A 319 35.62 23.19 2.36
C ASP A 319 36.34 22.44 1.22
N GLU A 320 36.27 21.11 1.19
CA GLU A 320 36.93 20.27 0.18
C GLU A 320 36.05 19.98 -1.06
N VAL A 321 34.76 20.27 -0.97
CA VAL A 321 33.78 19.96 -2.02
C VAL A 321 33.85 20.98 -3.16
N LYS A 322 34.38 20.56 -4.31
CA LYS A 322 34.55 21.42 -5.51
C LYS A 322 33.59 21.13 -6.66
N THR A 323 32.77 20.07 -6.56
CA THR A 323 31.83 19.67 -7.61
C THR A 323 30.43 19.36 -7.05
N PRO A 324 29.37 19.60 -7.83
CA PRO A 324 27.99 19.34 -7.40
C PRO A 324 27.71 17.87 -7.04
N GLU A 325 28.31 16.92 -7.76
CA GLU A 325 28.13 15.49 -7.48
C GLU A 325 28.79 15.08 -6.17
N ARG A 326 29.93 15.70 -5.84
CA ARG A 326 30.64 15.45 -4.59
C ARG A 326 29.87 16.03 -3.39
N LEU A 327 29.15 17.13 -3.59
CA LEU A 327 28.24 17.69 -2.58
C LEU A 327 27.07 16.74 -2.30
N ALA A 328 26.37 16.29 -3.36
CA ALA A 328 25.25 15.36 -3.21
C ALA A 328 25.69 14.02 -2.59
N ALA A 329 26.86 13.49 -3.00
CA ALA A 329 27.42 12.28 -2.42
C ALA A 329 27.79 12.45 -0.94
N ARG A 330 28.32 13.62 -0.54
CA ARG A 330 28.70 13.90 0.85
C ARG A 330 27.48 14.05 1.77
N LEU A 331 26.38 14.59 1.26
CA LEU A 331 25.12 14.76 2.00
C LEU A 331 24.33 13.46 2.20
N ALA A 332 24.64 12.39 1.45
CA ALA A 332 23.93 11.11 1.54
C ALA A 332 24.06 10.44 2.92
N GLU A 333 25.26 10.48 3.53
CA GLU A 333 25.48 9.92 4.86
C GLU A 333 24.74 10.72 5.96
N PRO A 334 24.88 12.06 6.04
CA PRO A 334 24.10 12.87 6.97
C PRO A 334 22.58 12.66 6.85
N LEU A 335 22.04 12.57 5.63
CA LEU A 335 20.61 12.32 5.41
C LEU A 335 20.16 10.95 5.96
N ALA A 336 20.96 9.90 5.72
CA ALA A 336 20.66 8.58 6.29
C ALA A 336 20.68 8.61 7.84
N ARG A 337 21.65 9.32 8.43
CA ARG A 337 21.76 9.47 9.89
C ARG A 337 20.63 10.33 10.47
N LEU A 338 20.12 11.32 9.73
CA LEU A 338 18.93 12.10 10.13
C LEU A 338 17.68 11.22 10.21
N GLY A 339 17.46 10.36 9.22
CA GLY A 339 16.34 9.40 9.26
C GLY A 339 16.41 8.44 10.45
N GLU A 340 17.60 7.96 10.81
CA GLU A 340 17.82 7.16 12.03
C GLU A 340 17.55 7.97 13.30
N ALA A 341 18.02 9.22 13.36
CA ALA A 341 17.82 10.11 14.50
C ALA A 341 16.33 10.46 14.70
N GLN A 342 15.56 10.61 13.62
CA GLN A 342 14.10 10.84 13.68
C GLN A 342 13.38 9.66 14.36
N VAL A 343 13.76 8.42 14.04
CA VAL A 343 13.19 7.22 14.68
C VAL A 343 13.52 7.20 16.17
N LEU A 344 14.75 7.53 16.56
CA LEU A 344 15.15 7.61 17.97
C LEU A 344 14.45 8.77 18.71
N ALA A 345 14.16 9.87 18.02
CA ALA A 345 13.50 11.04 18.56
C ALA A 345 11.97 10.95 18.60
N THR A 346 11.36 9.84 18.13
CA THR A 346 9.89 9.64 18.10
C THR A 346 9.18 9.97 19.43
N PRO A 347 9.75 9.71 20.63
CA PRO A 347 9.12 10.09 21.90
C PRO A 347 9.15 11.60 22.22
N TYR A 348 9.91 12.41 21.48
CA TYR A 348 10.17 13.83 21.73
C TYR A 348 9.76 14.69 20.52
N GLU A 349 8.53 15.21 20.53
CA GLU A 349 7.90 15.87 19.37
C GLU A 349 8.73 17.04 18.81
N ASP A 350 9.21 17.95 19.67
CA ASP A 350 10.01 19.11 19.24
C ASP A 350 11.36 18.71 18.62
N VAL A 351 11.97 17.65 19.14
CA VAL A 351 13.27 17.12 18.66
C VAL A 351 13.07 16.40 17.32
N ALA A 352 12.00 15.61 17.19
CA ALA A 352 11.65 14.93 15.94
C ALA A 352 11.33 15.95 14.82
N ALA A 353 10.57 17.01 15.14
CA ALA A 353 10.26 18.08 14.20
C ALA A 353 11.52 18.82 13.72
N TRP A 354 12.48 19.04 14.61
CA TRP A 354 13.77 19.65 14.26
C TRP A 354 14.56 18.79 13.26
N PHE A 355 14.65 17.47 13.50
CA PHE A 355 15.32 16.53 12.59
C PHE A 355 14.60 16.43 11.24
N GLU A 356 13.27 16.36 11.24
CA GLU A 356 12.44 16.31 10.03
C GLU A 356 12.64 17.55 9.15
N GLN A 357 12.66 18.73 9.76
CA GLN A 357 12.89 19.98 9.04
C GLN A 357 14.31 20.04 8.45
N LEU A 358 15.32 19.58 9.19
CA LEU A 358 16.70 19.57 8.71
C LEU A 358 16.89 18.55 7.56
N GLU A 359 16.27 17.37 7.66
CA GLU A 359 16.29 16.34 6.60
C GLU A 359 15.63 16.85 5.32
N ALA A 360 14.45 17.46 5.43
CA ALA A 360 13.73 18.00 4.28
C ALA A 360 14.56 19.04 3.52
N VAL A 361 15.20 19.97 4.24
CA VAL A 361 16.01 21.02 3.63
C VAL A 361 17.30 20.46 3.03
N LEU A 362 18.04 19.60 3.74
CA LEU A 362 19.26 19.00 3.19
C LEU A 362 18.97 18.08 2.00
N GLY A 363 17.81 17.42 1.99
CA GLY A 363 17.32 16.62 0.87
C GLY A 363 17.06 17.48 -0.37
N GLU A 364 16.35 18.60 -0.21
CA GLU A 364 16.12 19.56 -1.30
C GLU A 364 17.45 20.14 -1.83
N LEU A 365 18.41 20.44 -0.95
CA LEU A 365 19.72 20.96 -1.35
C LEU A 365 20.58 19.90 -2.07
N ALA A 366 20.48 18.63 -1.69
CA ALA A 366 21.14 17.53 -2.39
C ALA A 366 20.56 17.32 -3.80
N GLU A 367 19.24 17.40 -3.95
CA GLU A 367 18.59 17.37 -5.28
C GLU A 367 18.99 18.56 -6.14
N ARG A 368 18.97 19.78 -5.58
CA ARG A 368 19.44 21.01 -6.25
C ARG A 368 20.90 20.90 -6.67
N ALA A 369 21.76 20.26 -5.87
CA ALA A 369 23.15 20.00 -6.25
C ALA A 369 23.24 19.05 -7.46
N LEU A 370 22.44 17.98 -7.51
CA LEU A 370 22.40 17.06 -8.64
C LEU A 370 21.89 17.71 -9.93
N GLU A 371 20.94 18.65 -9.84
CA GLU A 371 20.46 19.41 -11.01
C GLU A 371 21.53 20.33 -11.62
N LEU A 372 22.56 20.69 -10.84
CA LEU A 372 23.70 21.49 -11.30
C LEU A 372 24.83 20.64 -11.91
N ALA A 373 24.77 19.31 -11.80
CA ALA A 373 25.75 18.41 -12.38
C ALA A 373 25.68 18.44 -13.92
N PRO A 374 26.82 18.62 -14.63
CA PRO A 374 26.83 18.48 -16.08
C PRO A 374 26.40 17.05 -16.46
N ALA A 375 25.53 16.93 -17.46
CA ALA A 375 25.11 15.63 -17.98
C ALA A 375 26.37 14.81 -18.37
N ARG A 376 26.59 13.69 -17.68
CA ARG A 376 27.73 12.80 -17.96
C ARG A 376 27.69 12.35 -19.42
N THR A 377 28.74 12.65 -20.16
CA THR A 377 29.12 11.89 -21.36
C THR A 377 29.93 10.71 -20.88
N ASP A 378 29.33 9.52 -20.88
CA ASP A 378 30.03 8.28 -20.56
C ASP A 378 31.03 7.94 -21.69
N GLU A 379 32.30 8.29 -21.51
CA GLU A 379 33.44 7.64 -22.19
C GLU A 379 34.58 7.42 -21.20
N GLU A 380 35.23 6.25 -21.35
CA GLU A 380 36.34 5.66 -20.56
C GLU A 380 35.93 4.94 -19.26
N GLY A 381 36.02 3.62 -19.11
CA GLY A 381 36.52 2.55 -19.98
C GLY A 381 36.47 1.22 -19.22
N ALA A 382 36.20 0.13 -19.93
CA ALA A 382 36.52 -1.22 -19.48
C ALA A 382 36.93 -2.04 -20.69
N SER A 383 38.25 -2.15 -20.89
CA SER A 383 38.83 -3.18 -21.74
C SER A 383 39.09 -4.42 -20.88
N ILE A 384 38.71 -5.60 -21.39
CA ILE A 384 39.45 -6.88 -21.34
C ILE A 384 38.64 -7.94 -22.12
N GLY A 385 39.23 -8.39 -23.24
CA GLY A 385 39.37 -9.80 -23.63
C GLY A 385 38.17 -10.62 -24.16
N GLY A 386 38.19 -10.93 -25.47
CA GLY A 386 37.51 -12.12 -26.03
C GLY A 386 37.06 -11.98 -27.49
N ARG A 387 37.56 -12.85 -28.38
CA ARG A 387 37.44 -12.83 -29.86
C ARG A 387 36.05 -13.28 -30.41
N PRO A 388 35.79 -13.15 -31.74
CA PRO A 388 34.49 -12.79 -32.30
C PRO A 388 33.67 -13.95 -32.86
N SER A 389 32.37 -13.72 -33.08
CA SER A 389 31.60 -14.42 -34.12
C SER A 389 30.63 -13.47 -34.84
N GLU A 390 30.70 -13.59 -36.15
CA GLU A 390 30.05 -12.95 -37.31
C GLU A 390 28.59 -12.44 -37.18
N GLY A 391 28.30 -11.40 -37.97
CA GLY A 391 26.97 -10.81 -38.18
C GLY A 391 26.04 -11.66 -39.08
N PRO A 392 24.94 -11.08 -39.62
CA PRO A 392 25.07 -9.97 -40.55
C PRO A 392 24.08 -8.79 -40.37
N SER A 393 24.48 -7.69 -41.00
CA SER A 393 23.81 -6.39 -41.10
C SER A 393 22.40 -6.39 -41.68
N GLY A 394 21.59 -5.45 -41.20
CA GLY A 394 20.38 -4.94 -41.86
C GLY A 394 20.12 -3.48 -41.48
N LEU A 395 20.41 -2.57 -42.39
CA LEU A 395 20.15 -1.12 -42.31
C LEU A 395 18.64 -0.80 -42.23
N VAL A 396 18.19 -0.01 -41.24
CA VAL A 396 16.99 0.84 -41.34
C VAL A 396 17.14 2.11 -40.49
N ALA A 397 16.91 3.28 -41.10
CA ALA A 397 16.91 4.62 -40.51
C ALA A 397 15.69 4.87 -39.58
N PRO A 398 15.76 5.78 -38.58
CA PRO A 398 14.70 5.94 -37.60
C PRO A 398 13.57 6.85 -38.10
N THR A 399 12.35 6.31 -38.22
CA THR A 399 11.12 7.08 -38.41
C THR A 399 10.41 7.33 -37.07
N ARG A 400 9.84 8.54 -36.98
CA ARG A 400 9.05 9.14 -35.89
C ARG A 400 8.15 8.14 -35.14
N ARG A 401 8.35 8.01 -33.82
CA ARG A 401 7.40 7.33 -32.91
C ARG A 401 6.19 8.24 -32.62
N SER A 402 5.05 7.90 -33.22
CA SER A 402 3.73 8.25 -32.69
C SER A 402 3.43 7.35 -31.48
N ARG A 403 2.93 7.94 -30.38
CA ARG A 403 2.48 7.19 -29.20
C ARG A 403 1.15 6.51 -29.53
N ILE A 404 1.19 5.21 -29.80
CA ILE A 404 0.01 4.34 -29.80
C ILE A 404 -0.24 3.91 -28.36
N SER A 405 -1.43 4.24 -27.85
CA SER A 405 -1.97 3.74 -26.59
C SER A 405 -2.36 2.27 -26.79
N THR A 406 -1.58 1.34 -26.25
CA THR A 406 -1.96 -0.07 -26.14
C THR A 406 -2.76 -0.26 -24.85
N ARG A 407 -4.08 -0.40 -24.97
CA ARG A 407 -4.89 -1.07 -23.95
C ARG A 407 -4.59 -2.57 -24.01
N PRO A 408 -4.25 -3.25 -22.91
CA PRO A 408 -4.17 -4.71 -22.93
C PRO A 408 -5.57 -5.31 -23.10
N ALA A 409 -5.65 -6.39 -23.88
CA ALA A 409 -6.88 -7.14 -24.08
C ALA A 409 -7.34 -7.80 -22.76
N PRO A 410 -8.66 -8.01 -22.55
CA PRO A 410 -9.14 -8.66 -21.34
C PRO A 410 -8.67 -10.12 -21.29
N LEU A 411 -8.11 -10.50 -20.14
CA LEU A 411 -7.70 -11.88 -19.85
C LEU A 411 -8.94 -12.77 -19.83
N LYS A 412 -8.99 -13.76 -20.73
CA LYS A 412 -9.97 -14.86 -20.65
C LYS A 412 -9.43 -15.93 -19.70
N GLY A 413 -10.09 -16.12 -18.57
CA GLY A 413 -9.74 -17.14 -17.56
C GLY A 413 -10.04 -16.68 -16.14
N ASP A 414 -10.05 -17.61 -15.19
CA ASP A 414 -10.28 -17.33 -13.77
C ASP A 414 -9.17 -16.40 -13.26
N SER A 415 -9.53 -15.13 -13.02
CA SER A 415 -8.60 -14.06 -12.62
C SER A 415 -7.79 -14.40 -11.38
N ARG A 416 -8.30 -15.32 -10.55
CA ARG A 416 -7.65 -15.79 -9.33
C ARG A 416 -6.46 -16.71 -9.61
N ALA A 417 -6.54 -17.53 -10.66
CA ALA A 417 -5.46 -18.42 -11.09
C ALA A 417 -4.31 -17.63 -11.73
N ALA A 418 -4.64 -16.64 -12.58
CA ALA A 418 -3.66 -15.75 -13.19
C ALA A 418 -2.92 -14.88 -12.15
N ALA A 419 -3.62 -14.43 -11.10
CA ALA A 419 -3.01 -13.71 -9.99
C ALA A 419 -2.08 -14.59 -9.14
N LEU A 420 -2.43 -15.88 -8.94
CA LEU A 420 -1.60 -16.85 -8.22
C LEU A 420 -0.34 -17.24 -8.99
N GLU A 421 -0.41 -17.41 -10.32
CA GLU A 421 0.78 -17.62 -11.15
C GLU A 421 1.70 -16.39 -11.17
N ALA A 422 1.12 -15.19 -11.28
CA ALA A 422 1.89 -13.95 -11.22
C ALA A 422 2.60 -13.76 -9.86
N LEU A 423 1.94 -14.13 -8.75
CA LEU A 423 2.56 -14.15 -7.42
C LEU A 423 3.63 -15.24 -7.29
N GLY A 424 3.44 -16.41 -7.90
CA GLY A 424 4.41 -17.51 -7.95
C GLY A 424 5.74 -17.12 -8.60
N GLY A 425 5.70 -16.24 -9.61
CA GLY A 425 6.91 -15.71 -10.27
C GLY A 425 7.68 -14.65 -9.47
N VAL A 426 7.02 -13.97 -8.53
CA VAL A 426 7.62 -12.87 -7.74
C VAL A 426 8.14 -13.36 -6.38
N LEU A 427 7.57 -14.43 -5.83
CA LEU A 427 7.96 -15.02 -4.54
C LEU A 427 9.45 -15.42 -4.39
N PRO A 428 10.17 -15.88 -5.43
CA PRO A 428 11.61 -16.17 -5.32
C PRO A 428 12.48 -14.93 -5.14
N ALA A 429 12.04 -13.76 -5.60
CA ALA A 429 12.78 -12.50 -5.48
C ALA A 429 12.59 -11.80 -4.12
N LEU A 430 11.63 -12.26 -3.30
CA LEU A 430 11.31 -11.70 -1.98
C LEU A 430 11.91 -12.50 -0.82
N ARG A 431 12.67 -13.58 -1.09
CA ARG A 431 13.43 -14.31 -0.07
C ARG A 431 14.89 -13.86 -0.10
N ALA A 432 15.18 -12.79 0.63
CA ALA A 432 16.53 -12.50 1.11
C ALA A 432 16.63 -12.97 2.57
N THR A 433 17.08 -14.22 2.74
CA THR A 433 18.14 -14.74 3.64
C THR A 433 18.28 -16.22 3.36
#